data_AF-A0A7C1LCX6-F1
#
_entry.id   AF-A0A7C1LCX6-F1
#
_cell.length_a   1.000
_cell.length_b   1.000
_cell.length_c   1.000
_cell.angle_alpha   90.00
_cell.angle_beta   90.00
_cell.angle_gamma   90.00
#
_symmetry.space_group_name_H-M   'P 1'
#
loop_
_entity.id
_entity.type
_entity.pdbx_description
1 polymer ?
#
loop_
_entity_poly.entity_id
_entity_poly.type
_entity_poly.pdbx_seq_one_letter_code
_entity_poly.pdbx_strand_id
1 'polypeptide(L)'
;MYKQWLVLAYLEIPAEFPMASTCLQLSVTNHATAHTLNVVKHLKLKLKYSESHPLKSYLVNEQFLKKDEFIDKFNDFQWLELLKLQLSANENQIHCSPSLNIEDDNGNGVSVSIVGELDEYEFYVCYKRPITRKRKKWLGLVEYDFYDKDFCSIIPEQTEKDGLDAFILFYDENYEELEEKWG
;
A
#
# COMPACT_ATOMS: atom_id res chain seq x y z
N MET A 1 6.16 9.78 23.33
CA MET A 1 6.10 8.33 23.61
C MET A 1 5.90 7.65 22.26
N TYR A 2 6.79 6.76 21.84
CA TYR A 2 6.59 5.99 20.61
C TYR A 2 5.50 4.94 20.87
N LYS A 3 4.43 4.93 20.08
CA LYS A 3 3.35 3.94 20.18
C LYS A 3 3.90 2.56 19.76
N GLN A 4 3.74 1.53 20.58
CA GLN A 4 4.41 0.24 20.38
C GLN A 4 3.92 -0.52 19.13
N TRP A 5 2.69 -0.27 18.68
CA TRP A 5 2.12 -0.85 17.45
C TRP A 5 2.71 -0.28 16.15
N LEU A 6 3.26 0.94 16.15
CA LEU A 6 3.99 1.48 15.01
C LEU A 6 5.21 0.60 14.66
N VAL A 7 5.85 0.00 15.67
CA VAL A 7 7.00 -0.91 15.45
C VAL A 7 6.58 -2.16 14.67
N LEU A 8 5.37 -2.69 14.87
CA LEU A 8 4.87 -3.85 14.13
C LEU A 8 4.61 -3.51 12.65
N ALA A 9 3.99 -2.35 12.37
CA ALA A 9 3.80 -1.87 10.99
C ALA A 9 5.13 -1.68 10.24
N TYR A 10 6.18 -1.23 10.92
CA TYR A 10 7.53 -1.12 10.34
C TYR A 10 8.26 -2.47 10.19
N LEU A 11 7.93 -3.48 11.01
CA LEU A 11 8.52 -4.83 10.97
C LEU A 11 7.84 -5.76 9.97
N GLU A 12 6.63 -5.45 9.52
CA GLU A 12 5.92 -6.15 8.43
C GLU A 12 6.58 -5.93 7.05
N ILE A 13 7.53 -4.98 6.94
CA ILE A 13 8.35 -4.77 5.74
C ILE A 13 9.59 -5.69 5.80
N PRO A 14 9.82 -6.59 4.82
CA PRO A 14 11.10 -7.29 4.73
C PRO A 14 12.23 -6.29 4.45
N ALA A 15 13.14 -6.13 5.41
CA ALA A 15 14.32 -5.28 5.31
C ALA A 15 15.27 -5.71 4.17
N GLU A 16 15.85 -4.71 3.48
CA GLU A 16 16.60 -4.77 2.23
C GLU A 16 17.97 -5.53 2.23
N PHE A 17 18.38 -5.96 1.01
CA PHE A 17 19.74 -6.11 0.39
C PHE A 17 20.49 -7.48 0.37
N PRO A 18 21.40 -7.79 -0.63
CA PRO A 18 21.93 -6.97 -1.75
C PRO A 18 22.10 -7.63 -3.18
N MET A 19 22.38 -6.74 -4.16
CA MET A 19 23.23 -6.85 -5.40
C MET A 19 22.74 -7.38 -6.78
N ALA A 20 23.09 -6.56 -7.80
CA ALA A 20 23.25 -6.79 -9.26
C ALA A 20 21.93 -6.91 -10.08
N SER A 21 21.79 -6.48 -11.35
CA SER A 21 22.71 -6.12 -12.44
C SER A 21 21.94 -5.34 -13.52
N THR A 22 22.68 -4.57 -14.32
CA THR A 22 22.40 -4.15 -15.73
C THR A 22 21.37 -3.07 -16.03
N CYS A 23 21.90 -1.91 -16.42
CA CYS A 23 21.24 -0.92 -17.27
C CYS A 23 20.88 -1.53 -18.63
N LEU A 24 19.64 -1.30 -19.09
CA LEU A 24 19.27 -1.48 -20.48
C LEU A 24 18.67 -0.18 -21.02
N GLN A 25 19.36 0.38 -22.01
CA GLN A 25 18.87 1.46 -22.86
C GLN A 25 17.67 0.96 -23.65
N LEU A 26 16.59 1.75 -23.70
CA LEU A 26 15.65 1.71 -24.82
C LEU A 26 15.24 3.14 -25.20
N SER A 27 15.76 3.57 -26.33
CA SER A 27 15.19 4.63 -27.16
C SER A 27 13.87 4.17 -27.75
N VAL A 28 12.79 4.97 -27.65
CA VAL A 28 11.92 5.37 -28.78
C VAL A 28 11.03 6.52 -28.30
N THR A 29 10.94 7.62 -29.05
CA THR A 29 9.76 8.50 -29.01
C THR A 29 9.16 8.55 -30.41
N ASN A 30 8.11 7.75 -30.62
CA ASN A 30 7.15 8.02 -31.68
C ASN A 30 5.94 8.72 -31.06
N HIS A 31 5.73 9.93 -31.57
CA HIS A 31 4.55 10.77 -31.38
C HIS A 31 3.31 10.07 -31.95
N ALA A 32 2.23 9.91 -31.17
CA ALA A 32 0.84 9.98 -31.64
C ALA A 32 -0.19 9.82 -30.50
N THR A 33 -0.96 10.89 -30.29
CA THR A 33 -2.42 10.91 -30.01
C THR A 33 -2.96 10.09 -28.81
N ALA A 34 -3.07 10.74 -27.63
CA ALA A 34 -3.58 10.15 -26.39
C ALA A 34 -4.79 10.90 -25.77
N HIS A 35 -5.82 11.23 -26.56
CA HIS A 35 -6.99 11.96 -26.03
C HIS A 35 -8.34 11.22 -26.11
N THR A 36 -8.41 10.00 -26.64
CA THR A 36 -9.68 9.24 -26.75
C THR A 36 -9.68 7.87 -26.08
N LEU A 37 -8.55 7.41 -25.51
CA LEU A 37 -8.45 6.13 -24.78
C LEU A 37 -8.82 6.22 -23.29
N ASN A 38 -8.68 7.39 -22.67
CA ASN A 38 -8.83 7.53 -21.20
C ASN A 38 -10.25 7.28 -20.70
N VAL A 39 -11.29 7.62 -21.47
CA VAL A 39 -12.68 7.50 -21.00
C VAL A 39 -13.16 6.03 -20.95
N VAL A 40 -12.58 5.13 -21.77
CA VAL A 40 -12.99 3.71 -21.82
C VAL A 40 -12.19 2.85 -20.84
N LYS A 41 -10.98 3.27 -20.45
CA LYS A 41 -10.11 2.55 -19.51
C LYS A 41 -10.65 2.57 -18.06
N HIS A 42 -11.17 3.72 -17.61
CA HIS A 42 -11.73 3.88 -16.26
C HIS A 42 -12.89 2.91 -15.93
N LEU A 43 -13.61 2.40 -16.94
CA LEU A 43 -14.76 1.51 -16.73
C LEU A 43 -14.40 0.03 -16.55
N LYS A 44 -13.10 -0.35 -16.61
CA LYS A 44 -12.68 -1.76 -16.56
C LYS A 44 -11.47 -2.05 -15.68
N LEU A 45 -10.88 -1.07 -15.00
CA LEU A 45 -9.76 -1.35 -14.10
C LEU A 45 -10.23 -2.32 -13.02
N LYS A 46 -9.57 -3.47 -12.97
CA LYS A 46 -9.71 -4.44 -11.89
C LYS A 46 -8.36 -4.54 -11.20
N LEU A 47 -8.37 -4.40 -9.89
CA LEU A 47 -7.16 -4.51 -9.08
C LEU A 47 -7.20 -5.80 -8.29
N LYS A 48 -6.01 -6.34 -8.01
CA LYS A 48 -5.86 -7.51 -7.17
C LYS A 48 -6.18 -7.11 -5.73
N TYR A 49 -7.33 -7.55 -5.25
CA TYR A 49 -7.76 -7.41 -3.87
C TYR A 49 -7.24 -8.56 -3.02
N SER A 50 -6.90 -8.29 -1.77
CA SER A 50 -6.66 -9.31 -0.75
C SER A 50 -6.89 -8.77 0.65
N GLU A 51 -7.01 -9.68 1.62
CA GLU A 51 -7.21 -9.35 3.03
C GLU A 51 -6.07 -9.95 3.88
N SER A 52 -5.61 -9.19 4.85
CA SER A 52 -4.70 -9.66 5.90
C SER A 52 -5.53 -10.03 7.12
N HIS A 53 -5.51 -11.31 7.49
CA HIS A 53 -6.18 -11.80 8.70
C HIS A 53 -5.16 -11.96 9.82
N PRO A 54 -5.38 -11.42 11.03
CA PRO A 54 -4.32 -11.30 12.03
C PRO A 54 -3.72 -12.63 12.48
N LEU A 55 -4.51 -13.71 12.45
CA LEU A 55 -4.09 -15.07 12.83
C LEU A 55 -3.68 -15.96 11.65
N LYS A 56 -3.49 -15.41 10.45
CA LYS A 56 -3.03 -16.15 9.27
C LYS A 56 -1.77 -15.49 8.73
N SER A 57 -0.77 -16.30 8.40
CA SER A 57 0.49 -15.84 7.82
C SER A 57 0.44 -15.61 6.30
N TYR A 58 -0.73 -15.75 5.69
CA TYR A 58 -0.96 -15.63 4.25
C TYR A 58 -2.20 -14.77 3.99
N LEU A 59 -2.22 -14.14 2.82
CA LEU A 59 -3.34 -13.33 2.35
C LEU A 59 -4.57 -14.20 2.09
N VAL A 60 -5.75 -13.68 2.39
CA VAL A 60 -7.02 -14.36 2.15
C VAL A 60 -7.90 -13.59 1.17
N ASN A 61 -8.90 -14.28 0.62
CA ASN A 61 -9.92 -13.71 -0.27
C ASN A 61 -9.32 -13.01 -1.51
N GLU A 62 -8.21 -13.53 -2.03
CA GLU A 62 -7.54 -12.99 -3.23
C GLU A 62 -8.44 -13.08 -4.48
N GLN A 63 -8.72 -11.94 -5.11
CA GLN A 63 -9.53 -11.85 -6.34
C GLN A 63 -9.32 -10.51 -7.04
N PHE A 64 -9.79 -10.39 -8.29
CA PHE A 64 -9.76 -9.13 -9.03
C PHE A 64 -11.11 -8.41 -8.92
N LEU A 65 -11.11 -7.24 -8.28
CA LEU A 65 -12.32 -6.44 -8.05
C LEU A 65 -12.31 -5.15 -8.87
N LYS A 66 -13.49 -4.75 -9.34
CA LYS A 66 -13.74 -3.38 -9.78
C LYS A 66 -13.92 -2.47 -8.56
N LYS A 67 -13.81 -1.16 -8.78
CA LYS A 67 -14.00 -0.13 -7.74
C LYS A 67 -15.27 -0.31 -6.92
N ASP A 68 -16.44 -0.43 -7.56
CA ASP A 68 -17.72 -0.55 -6.83
C ASP A 68 -17.78 -1.85 -5.99
N GLU A 69 -17.31 -2.98 -6.54
CA GLU A 69 -17.23 -4.26 -5.84
C GLU A 69 -16.29 -4.18 -4.63
N PHE A 70 -15.19 -3.43 -4.77
CA PHE A 70 -14.26 -3.18 -3.68
C PHE A 70 -14.86 -2.28 -2.60
N ILE A 71 -15.59 -1.21 -2.97
CA ILE A 71 -16.24 -0.32 -2.00
C ILE A 71 -17.25 -1.11 -1.16
N ASP A 72 -18.03 -1.99 -1.79
CA ASP A 72 -18.94 -2.89 -1.06
C ASP A 72 -18.16 -3.78 -0.07
N LYS A 73 -17.04 -4.36 -0.50
CA LYS A 73 -16.16 -5.16 0.38
C LYS A 73 -15.56 -4.37 1.52
N PHE A 74 -15.14 -3.13 1.27
CA PHE A 74 -14.57 -2.24 2.28
C PHE A 74 -15.60 -1.95 3.38
N ASN A 75 -16.82 -1.59 2.99
CA ASN A 75 -17.90 -1.26 3.92
C ASN A 75 -18.36 -2.48 4.75
N ASP A 76 -18.30 -3.69 4.17
CA ASP A 76 -18.68 -4.92 4.85
C ASP A 76 -17.54 -5.52 5.71
N PHE A 77 -16.31 -5.00 5.58
CA PHE A 77 -15.14 -5.58 6.24
C PHE A 77 -15.23 -5.39 7.76
N GLN A 78 -14.99 -6.49 8.49
CA GLN A 78 -15.22 -6.57 9.93
C GLN A 78 -14.02 -6.05 10.72
N TRP A 79 -13.61 -4.79 10.50
CA TRP A 79 -12.41 -4.18 11.08
C TRP A 79 -12.29 -4.41 12.59
N LEU A 80 -13.33 -4.04 13.35
CA LEU A 80 -13.31 -4.12 14.82
C LEU A 80 -13.35 -5.55 15.36
N GLU A 81 -14.05 -6.47 14.68
CA GLU A 81 -14.08 -7.87 15.11
C GLU A 81 -12.73 -8.54 14.88
N LEU A 82 -12.03 -8.22 13.79
CA LEU A 82 -10.68 -8.70 13.55
C LEU A 82 -9.66 -8.06 14.49
N LEU A 83 -9.79 -6.76 14.80
CA LEU A 83 -8.96 -6.12 15.82
C LEU A 83 -9.16 -6.76 17.19
N LYS A 84 -10.42 -7.00 17.60
CA LYS A 84 -10.76 -7.70 18.84
C LYS A 84 -10.17 -9.11 18.86
N LEU A 85 -10.25 -9.82 17.74
CA LEU A 85 -9.65 -11.15 17.60
C LEU A 85 -8.13 -11.09 17.81
N GLN A 86 -7.45 -10.14 17.16
CA GLN A 86 -6.02 -9.90 17.35
C GLN A 86 -5.67 -9.63 18.82
N LEU A 87 -6.36 -8.69 19.47
CA LEU A 87 -6.09 -8.30 20.86
C LEU A 87 -6.37 -9.43 21.87
N SER A 88 -7.24 -10.38 21.50
CA SER A 88 -7.53 -11.56 22.34
C SER A 88 -6.58 -12.74 22.14
N ALA A 89 -5.74 -12.71 21.10
CA ALA A 89 -4.84 -13.80 20.76
C ALA A 89 -3.50 -13.69 21.50
N ASN A 90 -2.79 -14.81 21.62
CA ASN A 90 -1.41 -14.76 22.11
C ASN A 90 -0.51 -14.09 21.07
N GLU A 91 0.45 -13.29 21.50
CA GLU A 91 1.35 -12.54 20.61
C GLU A 91 2.05 -13.41 19.56
N ASN A 92 2.41 -14.66 19.92
CA ASN A 92 3.06 -15.60 19.00
C ASN A 92 2.14 -16.19 17.90
N GLN A 93 0.84 -15.90 17.96
CA GLN A 93 -0.15 -16.29 16.95
C GLN A 93 -0.51 -15.12 16.03
N ILE A 94 -0.13 -13.89 16.40
CA ILE A 94 -0.40 -12.69 15.62
C ILE A 94 0.68 -12.57 14.54
N HIS A 95 0.25 -12.49 13.29
CA HIS A 95 1.13 -12.40 12.13
C HIS A 95 1.17 -11.00 11.52
N CYS A 96 0.05 -10.29 11.58
CA CYS A 96 -0.11 -8.97 11.00
C CYS A 96 -1.30 -8.25 11.62
N SER A 97 -1.39 -6.95 11.36
CA SER A 97 -2.63 -6.17 11.60
C SER A 97 -3.74 -6.59 10.63
N PRO A 98 -5.04 -6.46 10.97
CA PRO A 98 -6.11 -6.68 10.01
C PRO A 98 -6.07 -5.61 8.93
N SER A 99 -6.09 -6.03 7.66
CA SER A 99 -5.89 -5.12 6.53
C SER A 99 -6.71 -5.47 5.31
N LEU A 100 -7.00 -4.46 4.52
CA LEU A 100 -7.40 -4.59 3.11
C LEU A 100 -6.27 -4.13 2.22
N ASN A 101 -6.09 -4.79 1.07
CA ASN A 101 -5.04 -4.46 0.12
C ASN A 101 -5.60 -4.46 -1.30
N ILE A 102 -5.15 -3.51 -2.12
CA ILE A 102 -5.31 -3.53 -3.58
C ILE A 102 -3.96 -3.34 -4.27
N GLU A 103 -3.71 -4.12 -5.31
CA GLU A 103 -2.48 -4.02 -6.10
C GLU A 103 -2.77 -4.04 -7.61
N ASP A 104 -1.95 -3.31 -8.37
CA ASP A 104 -1.88 -3.40 -9.84
C ASP A 104 -1.00 -4.59 -10.29
N ASP A 105 -0.93 -4.83 -11.59
CA ASP A 105 -0.12 -5.91 -12.18
C ASP A 105 1.41 -5.72 -11.96
N ASN A 106 1.84 -4.51 -11.59
CA ASN A 106 3.24 -4.20 -11.31
C ASN A 106 3.59 -4.38 -9.81
N GLY A 107 2.60 -4.70 -8.97
CA GLY A 107 2.76 -4.82 -7.53
C GLY A 107 2.83 -3.46 -6.81
N ASN A 108 2.36 -2.38 -7.44
CA ASN A 108 2.07 -1.11 -6.79
C ASN A 108 0.68 -1.20 -6.16
N GLY A 109 0.46 -0.49 -5.07
CA GLY A 109 -0.81 -0.65 -4.38
C GLY A 109 -0.99 0.22 -3.16
N VAL A 110 -2.18 0.09 -2.59
CA VAL A 110 -2.54 0.68 -1.31
C VAL A 110 -2.89 -0.46 -0.36
N SER A 111 -2.45 -0.34 0.88
CA SER A 111 -2.86 -1.20 1.99
C SER A 111 -3.33 -0.33 3.14
N VAL A 112 -4.44 -0.72 3.77
CA VAL A 112 -5.01 0.00 4.91
C VAL A 112 -5.23 -1.01 6.02
N SER A 113 -4.77 -0.65 7.21
CA SER A 113 -4.81 -1.52 8.38
C SER A 113 -5.34 -0.80 9.59
N ILE A 114 -6.11 -1.51 10.42
CA ILE A 114 -6.54 -1.03 11.74
C ILE A 114 -5.54 -1.45 12.82
N VAL A 115 -5.18 -0.53 13.72
CA VAL A 115 -4.23 -0.75 14.82
C VAL A 115 -4.67 -0.03 16.09
N GLY A 116 -4.08 -0.38 17.23
CA GLY A 116 -4.38 0.21 18.54
C GLY A 116 -5.30 -0.67 19.38
N GLU A 117 -6.05 -0.04 20.29
CA GLU A 117 -6.95 -0.71 21.24
C GLU A 117 -8.42 -0.49 20.84
N LEU A 118 -9.36 -1.26 21.40
CA LEU A 118 -10.78 -1.16 21.01
C LEU A 118 -11.43 0.19 21.32
N ASP A 119 -10.93 0.91 22.32
CA ASP A 119 -11.38 2.25 22.72
C ASP A 119 -10.55 3.39 22.12
N GLU A 120 -9.36 3.08 21.59
CA GLU A 120 -8.43 4.04 20.99
C GLU A 120 -7.70 3.38 19.80
N TYR A 121 -8.45 3.10 18.72
CA TYR A 121 -7.88 2.59 17.47
C TYR A 121 -7.69 3.70 16.44
N GLU A 122 -6.76 3.46 15.53
CA GLU A 122 -6.49 4.29 14.37
C GLU A 122 -6.21 3.41 13.16
N PHE A 123 -6.11 4.02 11.99
CA PHE A 123 -5.67 3.35 10.78
C PHE A 123 -4.28 3.82 10.38
N TYR A 124 -3.58 2.98 9.62
CA TYR A 124 -2.47 3.44 8.81
C TYR A 124 -2.75 3.13 7.33
N VAL A 125 -2.18 3.96 6.46
CA VAL A 125 -2.19 3.77 5.00
C VAL A 125 -0.76 3.49 4.55
N CYS A 126 -0.52 2.36 3.89
CA CYS A 126 0.70 2.11 3.12
C CYS A 126 0.43 2.37 1.64
N TYR A 127 1.23 3.24 1.03
CA TYR A 127 1.20 3.48 -0.42
C TYR A 127 2.50 3.01 -1.07
N LYS A 128 2.42 1.89 -1.79
CA LYS A 128 3.55 1.23 -2.44
C LYS A 128 3.64 1.61 -3.93
N ARG A 129 4.81 2.11 -4.34
CA ARG A 129 5.11 2.51 -5.72
C ARG A 129 6.62 2.62 -5.96
N PRO A 130 7.09 2.65 -7.21
CA PRO A 130 8.46 3.02 -7.50
C PRO A 130 8.72 4.52 -7.28
N ILE A 131 9.89 4.86 -6.74
CA ILE A 131 10.36 6.25 -6.64
C ILE A 131 11.86 6.35 -6.87
N THR A 132 12.32 7.48 -7.43
CA THR A 132 13.74 7.83 -7.47
C THR A 132 14.10 8.67 -6.26
N ARG A 133 14.96 8.15 -5.38
CA ARG A 133 15.44 8.85 -4.18
C ARG A 133 16.88 9.30 -4.36
N LYS A 134 17.23 10.41 -3.73
CA LYS A 134 18.63 10.83 -3.65
C LYS A 134 19.31 10.15 -2.46
N ARG A 135 20.40 9.44 -2.72
CA ARG A 135 21.27 8.90 -1.66
C ARG A 135 22.59 9.64 -1.63
N LYS A 136 23.09 9.85 -0.41
CA LYS A 136 24.39 10.48 -0.16
C LYS A 136 25.42 9.42 0.21
N LYS A 137 26.62 9.52 -0.37
CA LYS A 137 27.79 8.70 -0.04
C LYS A 137 28.96 9.61 0.29
N TRP A 138 29.98 9.04 0.94
CA TRP A 138 31.24 9.72 1.27
C TRP A 138 31.00 11.02 2.07
N LEU A 139 30.37 10.89 3.25
CA LEU A 139 30.07 12.02 4.15
C LEU A 139 29.24 13.15 3.49
N GLY A 140 28.47 12.85 2.44
CA GLY A 140 27.63 13.84 1.75
C GLY A 140 28.27 14.50 0.53
N LEU A 141 29.49 14.10 0.14
CA LEU A 141 30.21 14.66 -1.01
C LEU A 141 29.67 14.17 -2.35
N VAL A 142 29.03 12.99 -2.38
CA VAL A 142 28.46 12.43 -3.60
C VAL A 142 26.98 12.17 -3.39
N GLU A 143 26.16 12.81 -4.21
CA GLU A 143 24.73 12.56 -4.33
C GLU A 143 24.47 11.78 -5.63
N TYR A 144 23.66 10.73 -5.55
CA TYR A 144 23.25 9.95 -6.71
C TYR A 144 21.78 9.55 -6.59
N ASP A 145 21.16 9.42 -7.76
CA ASP A 145 19.79 8.93 -7.88
C ASP A 145 19.77 7.41 -7.70
N PHE A 146 18.87 6.95 -6.84
CA PHE A 146 18.62 5.55 -6.54
C PHE A 146 17.15 5.25 -6.83
N TYR A 147 16.91 4.37 -7.81
CA TYR A 147 15.57 3.90 -8.11
C TYR A 147 15.17 2.80 -7.14
N ASP A 148 14.14 3.07 -6.35
CA ASP A 148 13.55 2.16 -5.40
C ASP A 148 12.23 1.65 -5.96
N LYS A 149 12.22 0.41 -6.46
CA LYS A 149 11.05 -0.17 -7.14
C LYS A 149 9.91 -0.56 -6.20
N ASP A 150 10.21 -0.77 -4.92
CA ASP A 150 9.28 -1.32 -3.92
C ASP A 150 9.08 -0.34 -2.75
N PHE A 151 9.27 0.96 -2.98
CA PHE A 151 9.11 1.97 -1.93
C PHE A 151 7.67 1.99 -1.41
N CYS A 152 7.49 1.85 -0.11
CA CYS A 152 6.21 2.09 0.57
C CYS A 152 6.38 3.21 1.60
N SER A 153 5.48 4.18 1.52
CA SER A 153 5.27 5.17 2.58
C SER A 153 4.19 4.64 3.50
N ILE A 154 4.44 4.65 4.82
CA ILE A 154 3.46 4.25 5.85
C ILE A 154 3.09 5.49 6.64
N ILE A 155 1.83 5.91 6.52
CA ILE A 155 1.31 7.09 7.23
C ILE A 155 0.35 6.60 8.33
N PRO A 156 0.69 6.75 9.62
CA PRO A 156 -0.18 6.39 10.75
C PRO A 156 -1.21 7.50 11.05
N GLU A 157 -1.97 7.33 12.14
CA GLU A 157 -2.93 8.34 12.63
C GLU A 157 -4.01 8.70 11.59
N GLN A 158 -4.39 7.74 10.77
CA GLN A 158 -5.40 7.88 9.72
C GLN A 158 -6.77 7.44 10.25
N THR A 159 -7.81 7.92 9.58
CA THR A 159 -9.18 7.44 9.79
C THR A 159 -9.54 6.35 8.78
N GLU A 160 -10.62 5.61 9.05
CA GLU A 160 -11.19 4.66 8.08
C GLU A 160 -11.50 5.34 6.73
N LYS A 161 -12.01 6.58 6.80
CA LYS A 161 -12.31 7.39 5.61
C LYS A 161 -11.06 7.71 4.81
N ASP A 162 -9.96 8.08 5.47
CA ASP A 162 -8.69 8.36 4.78
C ASP A 162 -8.20 7.11 4.03
N GLY A 163 -8.36 5.93 4.65
CA GLY A 163 -8.08 4.65 4.00
C GLY A 163 -8.94 4.39 2.77
N LEU A 164 -10.26 4.59 2.86
CA LEU A 164 -11.15 4.46 1.70
C LEU A 164 -10.80 5.46 0.59
N ASP A 165 -10.53 6.71 0.95
CA ASP A 165 -10.17 7.76 0.00
C ASP A 165 -8.86 7.41 -0.74
N ALA A 166 -7.85 6.85 -0.04
CA ALA A 166 -6.63 6.36 -0.67
C ALA A 166 -6.90 5.23 -1.68
N PHE A 167 -7.72 4.25 -1.33
CA PHE A 167 -8.12 3.19 -2.27
C PHE A 167 -8.83 3.75 -3.50
N ILE A 168 -9.77 4.68 -3.30
CA ILE A 168 -10.54 5.31 -4.37
C ILE A 168 -9.62 6.06 -5.33
N LEU A 169 -8.67 6.84 -4.82
CA LEU A 169 -7.70 7.56 -5.65
C LEU A 169 -6.81 6.61 -6.45
N PHE A 170 -6.46 5.45 -5.89
CA PHE A 170 -5.68 4.44 -6.60
C PHE A 170 -6.48 3.78 -7.74
N TYR A 171 -7.76 3.44 -7.50
CA TYR A 171 -8.67 2.97 -8.55
C TYR A 171 -8.90 4.01 -9.65
N ASP A 172 -8.92 5.29 -9.28
CA ASP A 172 -9.08 6.41 -10.20
C ASP A 172 -7.76 6.80 -10.90
N GLU A 173 -6.67 6.04 -10.69
CA GLU A 173 -5.34 6.33 -11.23
C GLU A 173 -4.86 7.77 -10.91
N ASN A 174 -5.39 8.38 -9.83
CA ASN A 174 -5.04 9.72 -9.36
C ASN A 174 -3.80 9.67 -8.47
N TYR A 175 -2.68 9.28 -9.06
CA TYR A 175 -1.41 9.08 -8.36
C TYR A 175 -0.78 10.39 -7.87
N GLU A 176 -1.09 11.53 -8.51
CA GLU A 176 -0.61 12.84 -8.07
C GLU A 176 -1.16 13.19 -6.68
N GLU A 177 -2.46 13.03 -6.47
CA GLU A 177 -3.10 13.29 -5.17
C GLU A 177 -2.71 12.24 -4.12
N LEU A 178 -2.51 10.98 -4.52
CA LEU A 178 -1.97 9.96 -3.63
C LEU A 178 -0.56 10.30 -3.13
N GLU A 179 0.30 10.80 -4.03
CA GLU A 179 1.66 11.22 -3.68
C GLU A 179 1.63 12.44 -2.75
N GLU A 180 0.73 13.40 -2.97
CA GLU A 180 0.63 14.58 -2.10
C GLU A 180 0.24 14.20 -0.66
N LYS A 181 -0.67 13.23 -0.50
CA LYS A 181 -1.25 12.87 0.81
C LYS A 181 -0.51 11.77 1.54
N TRP A 182 -0.03 10.75 0.82
CA TRP A 182 0.59 9.55 1.39
C TRP A 182 1.95 9.22 0.77
N GLY A 183 2.57 10.18 0.07
CA GLY A 183 3.89 10.04 -0.54
C GLY A 183 5.05 10.03 0.44
#